data_AF-D8LM13-F1
#
_entry.id   AF-D8LM13-F1
#
_cell.length_a   1.000
_cell.length_b   1.000
_cell.length_c   1.000
_cell.angle_alpha   90.00
_cell.angle_beta   90.00
_cell.angle_gamma   90.00
#
_symmetry.space_group_name_H-M   'P 1'
#
loop_
_entity.id
_entity.type
_entity.pdbx_description
1 polymer ?
#
loop_
_entity_poly.entity_id
_entity_poly.type
_entity_poly.pdbx_seq_one_letter_code
_entity_poly.pdbx_strand_id
1 'polypeptide(L)'
;MSSTPPPPLPRDDPASAAPCSNAGCWEGPGKITTVVNGLTFRSTWCSGNLARVVLPAEQGGVGGVYQLWTARDCEGGPNARRNSSWFYYGVAGGSANQIITMRIMNLNNQNALYKHGMTPVFRMSGNPNWARLKQKAIFEEEGRHLQLQFQFRFTRDSEEVLFAFCFPYSYDDCNKDLECCEDQARRDGMALQPLMSPRPGPTGYFHRELLIRTPEGRRVDLLTVTDCNGILNEREPQIDPHLFPEHAPPSRCRPFEFEGKDVVFVSARVHPGETPASFVFQGILRFLLEPNDPRAAELRRRFVFKLVPLLNPDGIAAGHFRQDSYGNNLNRHYIDPDVEKHSSVYASKAVVMHHAARPSGRGRLTLYLDLHAHASARGCFIYGNHLPSLEDQAENQLLPLLMTLNTPHFDFGSCNFTLKHMCRVDSGDAGLSAEGTGRVFYGKHAGVLRSYTLECNYNTGKAMCNHIPPASGGRRGERFASPERKSTTPPRYHPQIWRDVGAGFLKALLDAEGASVWSRLPQSKFRSLERETSHQ
;
A
#
# COMPACT_ATOMS: atom_id res chain seq x y z
N MET A 1 -68.01 -10.79 14.45
CA MET A 1 -66.70 -11.43 14.22
C MET A 1 -66.20 -11.02 12.85
N SER A 2 -65.25 -10.09 12.81
CA SER A 2 -64.37 -9.72 11.69
C SER A 2 -63.58 -8.51 12.16
N SER A 3 -62.39 -8.73 12.72
CA SER A 3 -61.46 -7.68 13.12
C SER A 3 -60.31 -7.68 12.11
N THR A 4 -60.26 -6.64 11.29
CA THR A 4 -59.19 -6.35 10.33
C THR A 4 -57.86 -6.07 11.05
N PRO A 5 -56.71 -6.48 10.47
CA PRO A 5 -55.40 -6.27 11.08
C PRO A 5 -54.94 -4.80 10.93
N PRO A 6 -54.02 -4.32 11.81
CA PRO A 6 -53.52 -2.95 11.77
C PRO A 6 -52.58 -2.73 10.58
N PRO A 7 -52.39 -1.46 10.13
CA PRO A 7 -51.53 -1.16 9.00
C PRO A 7 -50.04 -1.39 9.35
N PRO A 8 -49.21 -1.75 8.36
CA PRO A 8 -47.78 -1.95 8.57
C PRO A 8 -47.08 -0.61 8.86
N LEU A 9 -46.12 -0.65 9.79
CA LEU A 9 -45.20 0.46 10.09
C LEU A 9 -44.39 0.84 8.83
N PRO A 10 -44.06 2.13 8.65
CA PRO A 10 -43.28 2.58 7.50
C PRO A 10 -41.92 1.89 7.49
N ARG A 11 -41.54 1.38 6.32
CA ARG A 11 -40.18 0.89 6.08
C ARG A 11 -39.28 2.13 5.98
N ASP A 12 -38.32 2.24 6.88
CA ASP A 12 -37.22 3.18 6.74
C ASP A 12 -36.39 2.76 5.52
N ASP A 13 -36.63 3.43 4.38
CA ASP A 13 -35.75 3.40 3.22
C ASP A 13 -34.39 3.98 3.63
N PRO A 14 -33.26 3.28 3.42
CA PRO A 14 -31.93 3.89 3.56
C PRO A 14 -31.62 4.69 2.30
N ALA A 15 -32.41 5.75 2.09
CA ALA A 15 -32.27 6.68 0.98
C ALA A 15 -32.47 8.13 1.47
N SER A 16 -31.73 8.54 2.50
CA SER A 16 -31.49 9.97 2.79
C SER A 16 -30.35 10.20 3.79
N ALA A 17 -29.23 9.48 3.65
CA ALA A 17 -27.97 10.01 4.14
C ALA A 17 -27.42 10.94 3.05
N ALA A 18 -27.29 12.23 3.35
CA ALA A 18 -26.66 13.19 2.46
C ALA A 18 -25.34 12.62 1.93
N PRO A 19 -25.12 12.60 0.60
CA PRO A 19 -23.83 12.18 0.06
C PRO A 19 -22.78 13.13 0.61
N CYS A 20 -21.70 12.58 1.20
CA CYS A 20 -20.49 13.34 1.46
C CYS A 20 -20.16 14.15 0.19
N SER A 21 -20.30 15.45 0.29
CA SER A 21 -20.06 16.42 -0.76
C SER A 21 -18.57 16.42 -1.10
N ASN A 22 -18.19 15.62 -2.10
CA ASN A 22 -17.24 15.98 -3.17
C ASN A 22 -17.25 14.96 -4.31
N ALA A 23 -18.42 14.36 -4.61
CA ALA A 23 -18.68 13.76 -5.90
C ALA A 23 -19.09 14.85 -6.90
N GLY A 24 -18.14 15.70 -7.32
CA GLY A 24 -18.42 16.81 -8.24
C GLY A 24 -17.15 17.43 -8.80
N CYS A 25 -16.77 17.01 -10.01
CA CYS A 25 -15.66 17.50 -10.82
C CYS A 25 -14.29 17.60 -10.12
N TRP A 26 -13.42 16.63 -10.38
CA TRP A 26 -12.00 16.78 -10.09
C TRP A 26 -11.41 17.81 -11.03
N GLU A 27 -10.99 18.96 -10.50
CA GLU A 27 -10.37 20.05 -11.25
C GLU A 27 -8.92 20.27 -10.80
N GLY A 28 -8.11 20.88 -11.67
CA GLY A 28 -6.72 21.20 -11.40
C GLY A 28 -5.78 20.86 -12.57
N PRO A 29 -4.48 21.20 -12.48
CA PRO A 29 -3.57 21.14 -13.63
C PRO A 29 -3.38 19.75 -14.27
N GLY A 30 -3.64 18.67 -13.53
CA GLY A 30 -3.61 17.29 -14.03
C GLY A 30 -4.98 16.72 -14.43
N LYS A 31 -6.03 17.54 -14.41
CA LYS A 31 -7.42 17.12 -14.62
C LYS A 31 -7.97 17.81 -15.87
N ILE A 32 -8.04 17.08 -16.98
CA ILE A 32 -8.59 17.61 -18.23
C ILE A 32 -9.73 16.73 -18.74
N THR A 33 -10.59 17.34 -19.56
CA THR A 33 -11.44 16.67 -20.54
C THR A 33 -11.25 17.42 -21.85
N THR A 34 -10.68 16.79 -22.86
CA THR A 34 -10.42 17.43 -24.16
C THR A 34 -10.67 16.48 -25.31
N VAL A 35 -11.10 17.03 -26.45
CA VAL A 35 -11.34 16.27 -27.68
C VAL A 35 -10.26 16.62 -28.68
N VAL A 36 -9.52 15.62 -29.15
CA VAL A 36 -8.45 15.76 -30.15
C VAL A 36 -8.68 14.74 -31.24
N ASN A 37 -8.92 15.22 -32.46
CA ASN A 37 -9.16 14.38 -33.64
C ASN A 37 -10.25 13.31 -33.43
N GLY A 38 -11.38 13.71 -32.84
CA GLY A 38 -12.53 12.82 -32.57
C GLY A 38 -12.40 11.93 -31.33
N LEU A 39 -11.21 11.85 -30.71
CA LEU A 39 -11.01 11.10 -29.47
C LEU A 39 -11.15 12.01 -28.25
N THR A 40 -11.86 11.54 -27.23
CA THR A 40 -11.99 12.24 -25.95
C THR A 40 -10.96 11.72 -24.96
N PHE A 41 -10.06 12.60 -24.51
CA PHE A 41 -9.09 12.33 -23.45
C PHE A 41 -9.59 12.93 -22.14
N ARG A 42 -9.59 12.14 -21.06
CA ARG A 42 -10.04 12.61 -19.75
C ARG A 42 -9.22 12.10 -18.58
N SER A 43 -9.12 12.88 -17.51
CA SER A 43 -8.41 12.53 -16.25
C SER A 43 -9.09 13.11 -15.00
N THR A 44 -10.35 13.53 -15.11
CA THR A 44 -11.16 14.22 -14.09
C THR A 44 -11.73 13.26 -13.02
N TRP A 45 -10.88 12.43 -12.43
CA TRP A 45 -11.20 11.53 -11.31
C TRP A 45 -10.09 11.47 -10.26
N CYS A 46 -10.37 10.81 -9.13
CA CYS A 46 -9.40 10.56 -8.07
C CYS A 46 -8.15 9.88 -8.64
N SER A 47 -6.96 10.41 -8.35
CA SER A 47 -5.68 9.94 -8.88
C SER A 47 -5.48 10.11 -10.39
N GLY A 48 -6.45 10.63 -11.14
CA GLY A 48 -6.29 10.95 -12.55
C GLY A 48 -5.18 11.99 -12.77
N ASN A 49 -4.33 11.79 -13.78
CA ASN A 49 -3.29 12.74 -14.15
C ASN A 49 -3.02 12.68 -15.66
N LEU A 50 -3.44 13.75 -16.34
CA LEU A 50 -3.10 14.12 -17.71
C LEU A 50 -3.37 15.62 -17.84
N ALA A 51 -2.37 16.40 -18.23
CA ALA A 51 -2.43 17.86 -18.26
C ALA A 51 -2.65 18.42 -19.67
N ARG A 52 -2.15 17.73 -20.69
CA ARG A 52 -2.21 18.22 -22.08
C ARG A 52 -2.14 17.08 -23.08
N VAL A 53 -2.86 17.25 -24.19
CA VAL A 53 -2.81 16.37 -25.36
C VAL A 53 -2.67 17.23 -26.62
N VAL A 54 -1.76 16.85 -27.51
CA VAL A 54 -1.55 17.49 -28.81
C VAL A 54 -1.41 16.41 -29.86
N LEU A 55 -2.04 16.61 -31.02
CA LEU A 55 -1.75 15.84 -32.23
C LEU A 55 -1.07 16.79 -33.23
N PRO A 56 0.25 16.64 -33.49
CA PRO A 56 0.96 17.51 -34.44
C PRO A 56 0.37 17.43 -35.85
N ALA A 57 0.26 18.57 -36.54
CA ALA A 57 -0.40 18.69 -37.85
C ALA A 57 0.22 17.78 -38.93
N GLU A 58 1.54 17.59 -38.91
CA GLU A 58 2.28 16.72 -39.82
C GLU A 58 1.98 15.22 -39.64
N GLN A 59 1.27 14.86 -38.56
CA GLN A 59 0.92 13.49 -38.20
C GLN A 59 -0.60 13.27 -38.14
N GLY A 60 -1.41 14.17 -38.70
CA GLY A 60 -2.88 14.11 -38.68
C GLY A 60 -3.52 12.98 -39.52
N GLY A 61 -2.72 12.12 -40.16
CA GLY A 61 -3.20 10.96 -40.92
C GLY A 61 -3.51 9.73 -40.05
N VAL A 62 -3.88 8.63 -40.73
CA VAL A 62 -4.06 7.31 -40.10
C VAL A 62 -2.72 6.84 -39.52
N GLY A 63 -2.56 6.94 -38.19
CA GLY A 63 -1.33 6.54 -37.49
C GLY A 63 -0.60 7.64 -36.71
N GLY A 64 -1.19 8.83 -36.57
CA GLY A 64 -0.60 9.94 -35.81
C GLY A 64 -0.20 9.63 -34.36
N VAL A 65 0.86 10.28 -33.88
CA VAL A 65 1.34 10.16 -32.50
C VAL A 65 0.76 11.29 -31.66
N TYR A 66 -0.15 10.93 -30.76
CA TYR A 66 -0.64 11.85 -29.73
C TYR A 66 0.49 12.11 -28.74
N GLN A 67 0.88 13.37 -28.60
CA GLN A 67 1.83 13.81 -27.58
C GLN A 67 1.06 14.20 -26.32
N LEU A 68 1.44 13.62 -25.19
CA LEU A 68 0.77 13.75 -23.91
C LEU A 68 1.74 14.33 -22.87
N TRP A 69 1.22 15.16 -21.96
CA TRP A 69 1.97 15.66 -20.81
C TRP A 69 1.20 15.36 -19.53
N THR A 70 1.92 14.89 -18.52
CA THR A 70 1.41 14.78 -17.15
C THR A 70 1.57 16.10 -16.42
N ALA A 71 0.71 16.35 -15.45
CA ALA A 71 0.94 17.42 -14.51
C ALA A 71 2.06 17.04 -13.55
N ARG A 72 2.86 18.04 -13.18
CA ARG A 72 3.82 17.88 -12.09
C ARG A 72 3.11 17.87 -10.73
N ASP A 73 3.74 17.26 -9.73
CA ASP A 73 3.27 17.36 -8.34
C ASP A 73 3.17 18.83 -7.94
N CYS A 74 2.01 19.24 -7.41
CA CYS A 74 1.68 20.61 -7.03
C CYS A 74 1.80 21.65 -8.17
N GLU A 75 1.66 21.23 -9.44
CA GLU A 75 1.67 22.16 -10.57
C GLU A 75 0.61 23.24 -10.42
N GLY A 76 0.84 24.42 -11.01
CA GLY A 76 -0.05 25.58 -10.90
C GLY A 76 0.03 26.35 -9.56
N GLY A 77 0.71 25.80 -8.54
CA GLY A 77 0.93 26.46 -7.26
C GLY A 77 2.39 26.85 -7.00
N PRO A 78 2.66 27.63 -5.93
CA PRO A 78 4.02 28.05 -5.53
C PRO A 78 4.91 26.87 -5.11
N ASN A 79 4.30 25.73 -4.78
CA ASN A 79 5.00 24.54 -4.29
C ASN A 79 5.29 23.51 -5.39
N ALA A 80 5.09 23.85 -6.67
CA ALA A 80 5.31 22.95 -7.79
C ALA A 80 6.67 22.24 -7.70
N ARG A 81 6.65 20.91 -7.80
CA ARG A 81 7.85 20.07 -7.78
C ARG A 81 8.11 19.50 -9.16
N ARG A 82 9.27 18.86 -9.32
CA ARG A 82 9.71 18.30 -10.60
C ARG A 82 9.10 16.94 -10.92
N ASN A 83 8.41 16.32 -9.96
CA ASN A 83 7.88 14.96 -10.07
C ASN A 83 6.70 14.93 -11.06
N SER A 84 6.75 14.07 -12.08
CA SER A 84 5.79 14.00 -13.20
C SER A 84 5.59 12.59 -13.73
N SER A 85 6.07 11.56 -13.04
CA SER A 85 6.03 10.17 -13.55
C SER A 85 4.64 9.52 -13.52
N TRP A 86 3.73 9.99 -12.66
CA TRP A 86 2.39 9.41 -12.57
C TRP A 86 1.50 9.91 -13.71
N PHE A 87 0.81 8.98 -14.36
CA PHE A 87 -0.29 9.27 -15.27
C PHE A 87 -1.42 8.28 -15.03
N TYR A 88 -2.64 8.77 -15.17
CA TYR A 88 -3.86 7.97 -15.14
C TYR A 88 -4.95 8.72 -15.89
N TYR A 89 -5.33 8.23 -17.07
CA TYR A 89 -6.29 8.91 -17.94
C TYR A 89 -7.09 7.92 -18.77
N GLY A 90 -8.15 8.39 -19.39
CA GLY A 90 -9.05 7.64 -20.26
C GLY A 90 -9.04 8.21 -21.66
N VAL A 91 -9.23 7.34 -22.63
CA VAL A 91 -9.43 7.67 -24.04
C VAL A 91 -10.71 7.00 -24.50
N ALA A 92 -11.63 7.78 -25.05
CA ALA A 92 -12.92 7.32 -25.56
C ALA A 92 -13.18 7.80 -26.99
N GLY A 93 -14.16 7.20 -27.66
CA GLY A 93 -14.54 7.54 -29.03
C GLY A 93 -13.70 6.85 -30.12
N GLY A 94 -12.87 5.87 -29.74
CA GLY A 94 -12.10 5.09 -30.71
C GLY A 94 -12.99 4.13 -31.52
N SER A 95 -12.63 3.91 -32.78
CA SER A 95 -13.31 2.94 -33.67
C SER A 95 -12.67 1.56 -33.57
N ALA A 96 -13.44 0.50 -33.79
CA ALA A 96 -12.94 -0.87 -33.79
C ALA A 96 -11.75 -1.03 -34.75
N ASN A 97 -10.68 -1.67 -34.28
CA ASN A 97 -9.40 -1.85 -34.97
C ASN A 97 -8.58 -0.57 -35.20
N GLN A 98 -9.07 0.62 -34.81
CA GLN A 98 -8.26 1.83 -34.81
C GLN A 98 -7.05 1.64 -33.89
N ILE A 99 -5.88 2.02 -34.37
CA ILE A 99 -4.65 2.03 -33.58
C ILE A 99 -4.31 3.48 -33.27
N ILE A 100 -4.04 3.75 -31.99
CA ILE A 100 -3.52 5.03 -31.53
C ILE A 100 -2.12 4.84 -30.98
N THR A 101 -1.24 5.79 -31.29
CA THR A 101 0.09 5.88 -30.69
C THR A 101 0.09 7.04 -29.71
N MET A 102 0.46 6.79 -28.46
CA MET A 102 0.58 7.80 -27.42
C MET A 102 2.04 7.93 -27.03
N ARG A 103 2.55 9.15 -26.94
CA ARG A 103 3.90 9.49 -26.47
C ARG A 103 3.77 10.47 -25.31
N ILE A 104 4.09 10.03 -24.10
CA ILE A 104 4.15 10.89 -22.91
C ILE A 104 5.51 11.57 -22.89
N MET A 105 5.54 12.90 -22.84
CA MET A 105 6.72 13.70 -23.20
C MET A 105 7.61 14.06 -22.01
N ASN A 106 7.08 14.08 -20.79
CA ASN A 106 7.69 14.79 -19.65
C ASN A 106 7.89 13.94 -18.39
N LEU A 107 7.93 12.61 -18.47
CA LEU A 107 8.14 11.76 -17.30
C LEU A 107 9.52 12.03 -16.68
N ASN A 108 9.68 11.86 -15.35
CA ASN A 108 11.02 11.84 -14.76
C ASN A 108 11.83 10.66 -15.29
N ASN A 109 13.16 10.81 -15.27
CA ASN A 109 14.04 9.72 -15.69
C ASN A 109 13.88 8.49 -14.78
N GLN A 110 13.29 7.43 -15.35
CA GLN A 110 13.14 6.11 -14.77
C GLN A 110 13.63 5.03 -15.77
N ASN A 111 14.70 5.32 -16.51
CA ASN A 111 15.18 4.50 -17.62
C ASN A 111 15.37 3.02 -17.22
N ALA A 112 15.93 2.74 -16.04
CA ALA A 112 16.09 1.37 -15.53
C ALA A 112 14.76 0.58 -15.54
N LEU A 113 13.65 1.21 -15.15
CA LEU A 113 12.33 0.57 -15.08
C LEU A 113 11.88 0.06 -16.46
N TYR A 114 12.04 0.89 -17.49
CA TYR A 114 11.65 0.57 -18.87
C TYR A 114 12.68 -0.32 -19.60
N LYS A 115 13.98 -0.22 -19.26
CA LYS A 115 15.01 -1.21 -19.67
C LYS A 115 14.67 -2.61 -19.18
N HIS A 116 14.06 -2.73 -18.00
CA HIS A 116 13.54 -4.00 -17.48
C HIS A 116 12.17 -4.38 -18.06
N GLY A 117 11.71 -3.64 -19.07
CA GLY A 117 10.56 -3.94 -19.89
C GLY A 117 9.25 -3.38 -19.39
N MET A 118 9.21 -2.55 -18.34
CA MET A 118 7.96 -1.98 -17.81
C MET A 118 7.08 -1.45 -18.93
N THR A 119 5.79 -1.76 -18.84
CA THR A 119 4.77 -1.24 -19.74
C THR A 119 3.62 -0.68 -18.91
N PRO A 120 2.97 0.39 -19.42
CA PRO A 120 1.73 0.89 -18.83
C PRO A 120 0.68 -0.22 -18.72
N VAL A 121 -0.29 0.00 -17.85
CA VAL A 121 -1.48 -0.84 -17.75
C VAL A 121 -2.65 -0.17 -18.42
N PHE A 122 -3.63 -0.96 -18.85
CA PHE A 122 -4.88 -0.49 -19.39
C PHE A 122 -6.06 -1.27 -18.80
N ARG A 123 -7.24 -0.64 -18.82
CA ARG A 123 -8.52 -1.27 -18.51
C ARG A 123 -9.56 -0.80 -19.51
N MET A 124 -10.32 -1.73 -20.06
CA MET A 124 -11.36 -1.45 -21.04
C MET A 124 -12.72 -1.41 -20.35
N SER A 125 -13.66 -0.61 -20.85
CA SER A 125 -15.01 -0.54 -20.25
C SER A 125 -15.72 -1.89 -20.20
N GLY A 126 -15.51 -2.75 -21.21
CA GLY A 126 -16.07 -4.11 -21.27
C GLY A 126 -15.30 -5.17 -20.44
N ASN A 127 -14.17 -4.82 -19.82
CA ASN A 127 -13.39 -5.74 -18.99
C ASN A 127 -12.99 -5.07 -17.67
N PRO A 128 -13.52 -5.53 -16.52
CA PRO A 128 -13.24 -4.89 -15.23
C PRO A 128 -11.78 -5.03 -14.80
N ASN A 129 -11.00 -5.92 -15.43
CA ASN A 129 -9.64 -6.22 -15.03
C ASN A 129 -8.61 -5.32 -15.75
N TRP A 130 -7.68 -4.78 -14.96
CA TRP A 130 -6.47 -4.14 -15.48
C TRP A 130 -5.52 -5.18 -16.07
N ALA A 131 -4.91 -4.85 -17.20
CA ALA A 131 -3.88 -5.66 -17.85
C ALA A 131 -2.68 -4.82 -18.24
N ARG A 132 -1.50 -5.43 -18.34
CA ARG A 132 -0.31 -4.77 -18.89
C ARG A 132 -0.39 -4.74 -20.41
N LEU A 133 0.09 -3.65 -21.02
CA LEU A 133 0.32 -3.64 -22.46
C LEU A 133 1.37 -4.70 -22.82
N LYS A 134 1.03 -5.54 -23.79
CA LYS A 134 1.87 -6.66 -24.25
C LYS A 134 3.03 -6.19 -25.13
N GLN A 135 2.81 -5.14 -25.91
CA GLN A 135 3.85 -4.57 -26.76
C GLN A 135 4.87 -3.81 -25.90
N LYS A 136 6.14 -3.97 -26.23
CA LYS A 136 7.23 -3.26 -25.56
C LYS A 136 7.05 -1.76 -25.80
N ALA A 137 7.11 -0.97 -24.73
CA ALA A 137 7.11 0.48 -24.84
C ALA A 137 8.46 0.96 -25.39
N ILE A 138 8.42 1.99 -26.23
CA ILE A 138 9.60 2.70 -26.73
C ILE A 138 9.86 3.85 -25.77
N PHE A 139 11.11 4.10 -25.42
CA PHE A 139 11.46 5.21 -24.53
C PHE A 139 12.78 5.84 -24.93
N GLU A 140 12.84 7.16 -24.78
CA GLU A 140 13.97 8.01 -25.16
C GLU A 140 14.23 9.00 -24.03
N GLU A 141 15.50 9.27 -23.74
CA GLU A 141 15.88 10.34 -22.82
C GLU A 141 16.09 11.63 -23.61
N GLU A 142 15.37 12.68 -23.23
CA GLU A 142 15.53 14.01 -23.81
C GLU A 142 15.79 15.01 -22.68
N GLY A 143 17.06 15.42 -22.54
CA GLY A 143 17.50 16.29 -21.45
C GLY A 143 17.26 15.66 -20.08
N ARG A 144 16.32 16.22 -19.31
CA ARG A 144 15.94 15.73 -17.98
C ARG A 144 14.68 14.86 -17.97
N HIS A 145 14.06 14.68 -19.12
CA HIS A 145 12.79 13.98 -19.27
C HIS A 145 12.98 12.63 -19.95
N LEU A 146 12.11 11.69 -19.60
CA LEU A 146 11.92 10.44 -20.30
C LEU A 146 10.66 10.56 -21.15
N GLN A 147 10.80 10.37 -22.46
CA GLN A 147 9.67 10.20 -23.36
C GLN A 147 9.28 8.73 -23.41
N LEU A 148 8.00 8.43 -23.26
CA LEU A 148 7.48 7.06 -23.29
C LEU A 148 6.40 6.94 -24.37
N GLN A 149 6.65 6.08 -25.35
CA GLN A 149 5.72 5.80 -26.44
C GLN A 149 5.17 4.37 -26.36
N PHE A 150 3.86 4.24 -26.55
CA PHE A 150 3.16 2.96 -26.63
C PHE A 150 1.94 3.06 -27.53
N GLN A 151 1.49 1.91 -28.03
CA GLN A 151 0.34 1.79 -28.92
C GLN A 151 -0.79 1.02 -28.28
N PHE A 152 -2.01 1.35 -28.68
CA PHE A 152 -3.20 0.62 -28.31
C PHE A 152 -4.11 0.43 -29.53
N ARG A 153 -4.70 -0.76 -29.65
CA ARG A 153 -5.71 -1.09 -30.68
C ARG A 153 -7.07 -1.23 -30.02
N PHE A 154 -8.02 -0.39 -30.41
CA PHE A 154 -9.41 -0.48 -29.96
C PHE A 154 -10.05 -1.77 -30.43
N THR A 155 -10.82 -2.42 -29.55
CA THR A 155 -11.49 -3.68 -29.88
C THR A 155 -12.94 -3.49 -30.28
N ARG A 156 -13.56 -2.39 -29.85
CA ARG A 156 -14.97 -2.05 -30.09
C ARG A 156 -15.12 -0.56 -30.36
N ASP A 157 -16.15 -0.20 -31.11
CA ASP A 157 -16.49 1.19 -31.37
C ASP A 157 -16.94 1.91 -30.09
N SER A 158 -16.52 3.17 -29.96
CA SER A 158 -16.84 4.05 -28.83
C SER A 158 -16.47 3.49 -27.45
N GLU A 159 -15.55 2.52 -27.39
CA GLU A 159 -15.04 1.96 -26.14
C GLU A 159 -14.18 3.00 -25.42
N GLU A 160 -14.44 3.22 -24.13
CA GLU A 160 -13.47 3.89 -23.28
C GLU A 160 -12.43 2.89 -22.78
N VAL A 161 -11.17 3.31 -22.90
CA VAL A 161 -10.00 2.62 -22.37
C VAL A 161 -9.26 3.55 -21.43
N LEU A 162 -9.02 3.08 -20.21
CA LEU A 162 -8.19 3.76 -19.22
C LEU A 162 -6.75 3.27 -19.33
N PHE A 163 -5.78 4.16 -19.16
CA PHE A 163 -4.35 3.90 -19.12
C PHE A 163 -3.76 4.46 -17.83
N ALA A 164 -2.83 3.73 -17.23
CA ALA A 164 -2.12 4.20 -16.03
C ALA A 164 -0.65 3.78 -16.03
N PHE A 165 0.17 4.54 -15.29
CA PHE A 165 1.60 4.27 -15.09
C PHE A 165 1.84 2.85 -14.56
N CYS A 166 1.12 2.48 -13.51
CA CYS A 166 1.04 1.13 -12.94
C CYS A 166 -0.43 0.84 -12.58
N PHE A 167 -0.74 -0.36 -12.08
CA PHE A 167 -2.06 -0.70 -11.56
C PHE A 167 -2.49 0.39 -10.55
N PRO A 168 -3.55 1.15 -10.84
CA PRO A 168 -3.95 2.25 -9.98
C PRO A 168 -4.62 1.72 -8.72
N TYR A 169 -4.48 2.51 -7.65
CA TYR A 169 -5.14 2.30 -6.38
C TYR A 169 -5.31 3.69 -5.76
N SER A 170 -6.48 4.27 -5.98
CA SER A 170 -6.83 5.64 -5.59
C SER A 170 -7.29 5.73 -4.13
N TYR A 171 -7.51 6.95 -3.64
CA TYR A 171 -8.11 7.18 -2.32
C TYR A 171 -9.51 6.55 -2.23
N ASP A 172 -10.31 6.73 -3.29
CA ASP A 172 -11.66 6.16 -3.36
C ASP A 172 -11.64 4.63 -3.42
N ASP A 173 -10.68 4.04 -4.14
CA ASP A 173 -10.50 2.58 -4.15
C ASP A 173 -10.14 2.06 -2.75
N CYS A 174 -9.29 2.78 -2.03
CA CYS A 174 -8.94 2.43 -0.66
C CYS A 174 -10.15 2.44 0.26
N ASN A 175 -10.96 3.51 0.23
CA ASN A 175 -12.13 3.63 1.09
C ASN A 175 -13.13 2.49 0.83
N LYS A 176 -13.41 2.18 -0.44
CA LYS A 176 -14.28 1.07 -0.83
C LYS A 176 -13.73 -0.28 -0.36
N ASP A 177 -12.44 -0.51 -0.54
CA ASP A 177 -11.78 -1.73 -0.09
C ASP A 177 -11.85 -1.88 1.44
N LEU A 178 -11.64 -0.79 2.18
CA LEU A 178 -11.76 -0.78 3.63
C LEU A 178 -13.19 -1.11 4.05
N GLU A 179 -14.20 -0.43 3.50
CA GLU A 179 -15.62 -0.71 3.76
C GLU A 179 -15.96 -2.19 3.53
N CYS A 180 -15.51 -2.77 2.41
CA CYS A 180 -15.66 -4.20 2.14
C CYS A 180 -14.96 -5.09 3.17
N CYS A 181 -13.79 -4.70 3.66
CA CYS A 181 -13.09 -5.43 4.71
C CYS A 181 -13.84 -5.34 6.06
N GLU A 182 -14.43 -4.20 6.39
CA GLU A 182 -15.26 -4.05 7.59
C GLU A 182 -16.51 -4.94 7.51
N ASP A 183 -17.19 -4.94 6.36
CA ASP A 183 -18.35 -5.80 6.11
C ASP A 183 -18.00 -7.28 6.13
N GLN A 184 -16.82 -7.65 5.63
CA GLN A 184 -16.32 -9.02 5.73
C GLN A 184 -16.04 -9.40 7.19
N ALA A 185 -15.33 -8.55 7.93
CA ALA A 185 -15.05 -8.77 9.36
C ALA A 185 -16.34 -8.94 10.18
N ARG A 186 -17.38 -8.13 9.91
CA ARG A 186 -18.73 -8.29 10.51
C ARG A 186 -19.34 -9.65 10.21
N ARG A 187 -19.32 -10.07 8.94
CA ARG A 187 -19.90 -11.35 8.50
C ARG A 187 -19.17 -12.55 9.09
N ASP A 188 -17.85 -12.46 9.24
CA ASP A 188 -17.03 -13.49 9.87
C ASP A 188 -17.09 -13.46 11.40
N GLY A 189 -17.95 -12.61 11.96
CA GLY A 189 -18.22 -12.52 13.39
C GLY A 189 -17.17 -11.76 14.18
N MET A 190 -16.16 -11.14 13.56
CA MET A 190 -15.16 -10.38 14.32
C MET A 190 -15.82 -9.30 15.17
N ALA A 191 -15.40 -9.19 16.43
CA ALA A 191 -15.97 -8.24 17.37
C ALA A 191 -15.67 -6.80 16.92
N LEU A 192 -16.71 -6.04 16.60
CA LEU A 192 -16.65 -4.59 16.38
C LEU A 192 -17.00 -3.78 17.66
N GLN A 193 -17.63 -4.45 18.62
CA GLN A 193 -18.13 -3.94 19.91
C GLN A 193 -18.06 -5.08 20.95
N PRO A 194 -18.03 -4.80 22.27
CA PRO A 194 -17.95 -5.85 23.28
C PRO A 194 -19.10 -6.85 23.15
N LEU A 195 -18.80 -8.15 23.12
CA LEU A 195 -19.86 -9.15 23.26
C LEU A 195 -20.34 -9.19 24.71
N MET A 196 -21.62 -8.87 24.92
CA MET A 196 -22.30 -9.07 26.21
C MET A 196 -22.76 -10.53 26.43
N SER A 197 -22.21 -11.52 25.70
CA SER A 197 -22.67 -12.91 25.84
C SER A 197 -21.58 -13.97 25.59
N PRO A 198 -21.54 -15.05 26.39
CA PRO A 198 -20.60 -16.16 26.27
C PRO A 198 -21.08 -17.15 25.21
N ARG A 199 -21.13 -16.72 23.94
CA ARG A 199 -21.10 -17.69 22.84
C ARG A 199 -19.69 -18.31 22.80
N PRO A 200 -19.45 -19.48 22.18
CA PRO A 200 -18.10 -19.83 21.75
C PRO A 200 -17.64 -18.67 20.86
N GLY A 201 -16.79 -17.81 21.41
CA GLY A 201 -16.73 -16.41 21.01
C GLY A 201 -16.13 -16.24 19.61
N PRO A 202 -16.37 -15.09 18.97
CA PRO A 202 -15.57 -14.74 17.82
C PRO A 202 -14.11 -14.59 18.22
N THR A 203 -13.22 -15.23 17.47
CA THR A 203 -11.79 -15.12 17.74
C THR A 203 -11.30 -13.73 17.32
N GLY A 204 -11.69 -13.19 16.16
CA GLY A 204 -11.16 -11.92 15.63
C GLY A 204 -11.74 -10.63 16.24
N TYR A 205 -10.96 -9.56 16.17
CA TYR A 205 -11.31 -8.17 16.50
C TYR A 205 -10.86 -7.26 15.36
N PHE A 206 -11.75 -6.37 14.91
CA PHE A 206 -11.46 -5.38 13.88
C PHE A 206 -12.06 -4.03 14.30
N HIS A 207 -11.28 -2.96 14.17
CA HIS A 207 -11.76 -1.62 14.42
C HIS A 207 -11.10 -0.63 13.47
N ARG A 208 -11.90 0.19 12.76
CA ARG A 208 -11.43 1.29 11.92
C ARG A 208 -11.85 2.60 12.57
N GLU A 209 -10.92 3.54 12.65
CA GLU A 209 -11.17 4.87 13.18
C GLU A 209 -10.47 5.96 12.37
N LEU A 210 -11.01 7.18 12.43
CA LEU A 210 -10.32 8.35 11.94
C LEU A 210 -9.11 8.65 12.83
N LEU A 211 -7.90 8.53 12.30
CA LEU A 211 -6.69 8.93 13.00
C LEU A 211 -6.56 10.46 13.05
N ILE A 212 -6.60 11.09 11.89
CA ILE A 212 -6.54 12.55 11.69
C ILE A 212 -7.10 12.90 10.30
N ARG A 213 -7.41 14.18 10.06
CA ARG A 213 -7.69 14.69 8.70
C ARG A 213 -6.44 15.33 8.12
N THR A 214 -6.24 15.17 6.83
CA THR A 214 -5.19 15.86 6.08
C THR A 214 -5.54 17.34 5.84
N PRO A 215 -4.62 18.16 5.32
CA PRO A 215 -4.88 19.57 5.03
C PRO A 215 -6.08 19.81 4.09
N GLU A 216 -6.32 18.91 3.13
CA GLU A 216 -7.51 18.97 2.27
C GLU A 216 -8.74 18.23 2.84
N GLY A 217 -8.71 17.90 4.14
CA GLY A 217 -9.83 17.33 4.88
C GLY A 217 -10.08 15.83 4.67
N ARG A 218 -9.21 15.12 3.93
CA ARG A 218 -9.35 13.67 3.69
C ARG A 218 -9.00 12.88 4.94
N ARG A 219 -9.66 11.74 5.09
CA ARG A 219 -9.43 10.85 6.24
C ARG A 219 -8.08 10.15 6.11
N VAL A 220 -7.32 10.12 7.20
CA VAL A 220 -6.28 9.14 7.45
C VAL A 220 -6.86 8.14 8.43
N ASP A 221 -7.09 6.91 8.00
CA ASP A 221 -7.67 5.88 8.86
C ASP A 221 -6.58 5.08 9.60
N LEU A 222 -6.88 4.69 10.83
CA LEU A 222 -6.13 3.69 11.59
C LEU A 222 -7.00 2.44 11.76
N LEU A 223 -6.47 1.28 11.37
CA LEU A 223 -7.10 -0.01 11.60
C LEU A 223 -6.42 -0.71 12.78
N THR A 224 -7.22 -1.28 13.67
CA THR A 224 -6.78 -2.20 14.72
C THR A 224 -7.30 -3.59 14.41
N VAL A 225 -6.40 -4.55 14.16
CA VAL A 225 -6.75 -5.94 13.86
C VAL A 225 -6.05 -6.87 14.84
N THR A 226 -6.80 -7.72 15.53
CA THR A 226 -6.26 -8.70 16.49
C THR A 226 -7.30 -9.79 16.75
N ASP A 227 -7.12 -10.59 17.79
CA ASP A 227 -8.14 -11.49 18.34
C ASP A 227 -8.66 -10.97 19.69
N CYS A 228 -9.75 -11.52 20.22
CA CYS A 228 -10.31 -11.10 21.50
C CYS A 228 -9.59 -11.67 22.73
N ASN A 229 -8.51 -12.47 22.56
CA ASN A 229 -7.75 -12.96 23.70
C ASN A 229 -7.04 -11.80 24.41
N GLY A 230 -7.12 -11.76 25.74
CA GLY A 230 -6.57 -10.67 26.54
C GLY A 230 -7.26 -9.33 26.35
N ILE A 231 -8.46 -9.28 25.76
CA ILE A 231 -9.23 -8.03 25.64
C ILE A 231 -9.59 -7.49 27.02
N LEU A 232 -9.38 -6.19 27.22
CA LEU A 232 -9.69 -5.48 28.45
C LEU A 232 -11.01 -4.70 28.31
N ASN A 233 -11.61 -4.27 29.43
CA ASN A 233 -12.80 -3.41 29.37
C ASN A 233 -12.42 -1.95 29.03
N GLU A 234 -11.16 -1.61 29.26
CA GLU A 234 -10.54 -0.34 29.00
C GLU A 234 -10.39 -0.09 27.49
N ARG A 235 -10.56 1.18 27.12
CA ARG A 235 -10.33 1.69 25.78
C ARG A 235 -8.93 2.25 25.69
N GLU A 236 -8.34 2.21 24.50
CA GLU A 236 -7.10 2.93 24.25
C GLU A 236 -7.29 4.42 24.54
N PRO A 237 -6.34 5.06 25.25
CA PRO A 237 -6.48 6.44 25.68
C PRO A 237 -6.44 7.40 24.49
N GLN A 238 -6.90 8.63 24.75
CA GLN A 238 -6.58 9.77 23.92
C GLN A 238 -5.10 10.12 24.15
N ILE A 239 -4.25 9.91 23.14
CA ILE A 239 -2.79 10.10 23.28
C ILE A 239 -2.32 11.51 22.90
N ASP A 240 -3.14 12.25 22.13
CA ASP A 240 -2.87 13.61 21.67
C ASP A 240 -4.21 14.30 21.34
N PRO A 241 -4.43 15.58 21.69
CA PRO A 241 -5.71 16.26 21.49
C PRO A 241 -6.15 16.44 20.02
N HIS A 242 -5.24 16.37 19.05
CA HIS A 242 -5.56 16.52 17.62
C HIS A 242 -5.99 15.20 16.95
N LEU A 243 -5.81 14.08 17.64
CA LEU A 243 -6.07 12.76 17.08
C LEU A 243 -7.47 12.27 17.42
N PHE A 244 -7.96 11.31 16.65
CA PHE A 244 -9.24 10.63 16.90
C PHE A 244 -10.42 11.61 17.09
N PRO A 245 -10.60 12.60 16.20
CA PRO A 245 -11.57 13.68 16.42
C PRO A 245 -13.02 13.20 16.46
N GLU A 246 -13.32 12.04 15.87
CA GLU A 246 -14.65 11.42 15.91
C GLU A 246 -14.95 10.70 17.22
N HIS A 247 -13.96 10.58 18.12
CA HIS A 247 -14.08 9.88 19.39
C HIS A 247 -14.00 10.81 20.61
N ALA A 248 -14.06 12.13 20.38
CA ALA A 248 -14.23 13.10 21.46
C ALA A 248 -15.58 12.87 22.18
N PRO A 249 -15.68 13.16 23.49
CA PRO A 249 -16.94 12.99 24.22
C PRO A 249 -18.13 13.65 23.49
N PRO A 250 -19.26 12.94 23.30
CA PRO A 250 -19.66 11.70 23.98
C PRO A 250 -19.36 10.37 23.23
N SER A 251 -18.79 10.38 22.02
CA SER A 251 -18.61 9.18 21.16
C SER A 251 -17.40 8.32 21.57
N ARG A 252 -17.43 7.72 22.76
CA ARG A 252 -16.30 6.97 23.38
C ARG A 252 -15.92 5.61 22.74
N CYS A 253 -15.93 5.47 21.42
CA CYS A 253 -15.69 4.16 20.78
C CYS A 253 -14.28 3.99 20.20
N ARG A 254 -13.22 4.39 20.93
CA ARG A 254 -11.82 3.99 20.63
C ARG A 254 -11.68 2.44 20.68
N PRO A 255 -10.62 1.85 20.12
CA PRO A 255 -10.41 0.40 20.24
C PRO A 255 -10.17 -0.02 21.71
N PHE A 256 -10.47 -1.28 22.04
CA PHE A 256 -10.11 -1.84 23.35
C PHE A 256 -8.59 -1.95 23.53
N GLU A 257 -8.13 -1.92 24.78
CA GLU A 257 -6.78 -2.39 25.10
C GLU A 257 -6.73 -3.93 25.15
N PHE A 258 -5.54 -4.48 24.91
CA PHE A 258 -5.27 -5.92 24.96
C PHE A 258 -4.03 -6.21 25.79
N GLU A 259 -4.11 -7.18 26.69
CA GLU A 259 -2.98 -7.70 27.45
C GLU A 259 -2.43 -9.00 26.86
N GLY A 260 -1.18 -9.32 27.21
CA GLY A 260 -0.46 -10.47 26.68
C GLY A 260 -0.02 -10.33 25.22
N LYS A 261 -0.14 -9.14 24.62
CA LYS A 261 0.15 -8.89 23.21
C LYS A 261 1.09 -7.71 23.00
N ASP A 262 1.91 -7.85 21.97
CA ASP A 262 2.75 -6.78 21.44
C ASP A 262 2.12 -6.16 20.18
N VAL A 263 2.62 -5.00 19.77
CA VAL A 263 2.08 -4.22 18.66
C VAL A 263 2.97 -4.31 17.43
N VAL A 264 2.34 -4.48 16.28
CA VAL A 264 2.96 -4.37 14.96
C VAL A 264 2.33 -3.18 14.24
N PHE A 265 3.14 -2.19 13.87
CA PHE A 265 2.68 -1.02 13.13
C PHE A 265 3.06 -1.12 11.66
N VAL A 266 2.09 -0.94 10.76
CA VAL A 266 2.31 -0.94 9.31
C VAL A 266 1.70 0.32 8.69
N SER A 267 2.50 1.08 7.95
CA SER A 267 2.04 2.19 7.12
C SER A 267 2.28 1.95 5.64
N ALA A 268 1.52 2.63 4.78
CA ALA A 268 1.74 2.58 3.33
C ALA A 268 1.47 3.93 2.65
N ARG A 269 1.99 4.06 1.43
CA ARG A 269 1.68 5.15 0.49
C ARG A 269 1.91 6.56 1.05
N VAL A 270 3.05 6.76 1.72
CA VAL A 270 3.54 8.11 2.02
C VAL A 270 3.93 8.86 0.72
N HIS A 271 4.42 8.12 -0.28
CA HIS A 271 4.55 8.62 -1.65
C HIS A 271 3.33 8.20 -2.49
N PRO A 272 2.62 9.15 -3.12
CA PRO A 272 1.39 8.87 -3.84
C PRO A 272 1.48 7.90 -5.02
N GLY A 273 2.55 7.95 -5.83
CA GLY A 273 2.70 7.14 -7.04
C GLY A 273 3.06 5.67 -6.79
N GLU A 274 3.37 5.31 -5.54
CA GLU A 274 3.89 3.99 -5.15
C GLU A 274 2.77 2.97 -4.93
N THR A 275 1.91 2.79 -5.94
CA THR A 275 0.75 1.89 -5.86
C THR A 275 1.05 0.42 -5.50
N PRO A 276 2.22 -0.18 -5.80
CA PRO A 276 2.57 -1.51 -5.27
C PRO A 276 2.41 -1.62 -3.75
N ALA A 277 2.72 -0.56 -2.99
CA ALA A 277 2.59 -0.54 -1.54
C ALA A 277 1.14 -0.79 -1.07
N SER A 278 0.14 -0.26 -1.79
CA SER A 278 -1.28 -0.51 -1.48
C SER A 278 -1.67 -1.97 -1.66
N PHE A 279 -1.13 -2.64 -2.67
CA PHE A 279 -1.42 -4.06 -2.89
C PHE A 279 -0.69 -4.95 -1.88
N VAL A 280 0.51 -4.58 -1.44
CA VAL A 280 1.18 -5.24 -0.30
C VAL A 280 0.34 -5.08 0.97
N PHE A 281 -0.10 -3.85 1.27
CA PHE A 281 -0.97 -3.56 2.41
C PHE A 281 -2.26 -4.38 2.34
N GLN A 282 -2.90 -4.44 1.18
CA GLN A 282 -4.10 -5.24 0.94
C GLN A 282 -3.84 -6.73 1.20
N GLY A 283 -2.67 -7.25 0.83
CA GLY A 283 -2.26 -8.62 1.15
C GLY A 283 -2.11 -8.88 2.65
N ILE A 284 -1.51 -7.94 3.38
CA ILE A 284 -1.39 -7.97 4.85
C ILE A 284 -2.78 -7.99 5.47
N LEU A 285 -3.62 -7.00 5.17
CA LEU A 285 -4.95 -6.86 5.77
C LEU A 285 -5.83 -8.07 5.48
N ARG A 286 -5.91 -8.51 4.21
CA ARG A 286 -6.75 -9.67 3.85
C ARG A 286 -6.26 -10.96 4.49
N PHE A 287 -4.94 -11.15 4.62
CA PHE A 287 -4.42 -12.33 5.32
C PHE A 287 -4.76 -12.28 6.81
N LEU A 288 -4.63 -11.13 7.47
CA LEU A 288 -5.04 -10.96 8.87
C LEU A 288 -6.54 -11.13 9.08
N LEU A 289 -7.36 -10.89 8.06
CA LEU A 289 -8.82 -11.08 8.13
C LEU A 289 -9.28 -12.48 7.74
N GLU A 290 -8.40 -13.35 7.21
CA GLU A 290 -8.78 -14.70 6.81
C GLU A 290 -9.23 -15.51 8.05
N PRO A 291 -10.51 -15.96 8.11
CA PRO A 291 -11.04 -16.63 9.29
C PRO A 291 -10.48 -18.05 9.45
N ASN A 292 -10.14 -18.73 8.34
CA ASN A 292 -9.82 -20.16 8.35
C ASN A 292 -8.32 -20.48 8.23
N ASP A 293 -7.45 -19.47 8.11
CA ASP A 293 -6.00 -19.70 8.10
C ASP A 293 -5.46 -19.74 9.54
N PRO A 294 -4.92 -20.88 10.02
CA PRO A 294 -4.42 -21.01 11.39
C PRO A 294 -3.24 -20.08 11.69
N ARG A 295 -2.48 -19.68 10.66
CA ARG A 295 -1.40 -18.69 10.80
C ARG A 295 -1.97 -17.31 11.05
N ALA A 296 -3.02 -16.94 10.32
CA ALA A 296 -3.70 -15.67 10.55
C ALA A 296 -4.30 -15.60 11.96
N ALA A 297 -4.92 -16.69 12.43
CA ALA A 297 -5.40 -16.79 13.81
C ALA A 297 -4.27 -16.63 14.84
N GLU A 298 -3.14 -17.31 14.65
CA GLU A 298 -2.00 -17.22 15.57
C GLU A 298 -1.35 -15.82 15.58
N LEU A 299 -1.28 -15.14 14.43
CA LEU A 299 -0.83 -13.74 14.38
C LEU A 299 -1.74 -12.84 15.21
N ARG A 300 -3.06 -12.96 15.02
CA ARG A 300 -4.06 -12.18 15.77
C ARG A 300 -4.01 -12.47 17.28
N ARG A 301 -3.63 -13.69 17.67
CA ARG A 301 -3.46 -14.08 19.08
C ARG A 301 -2.25 -13.45 19.75
N ARG A 302 -1.18 -13.20 19.01
CA ARG A 302 0.08 -12.66 19.55
C ARG A 302 0.18 -11.16 19.47
N PHE A 303 -0.41 -10.58 18.43
CA PHE A 303 -0.18 -9.20 18.07
C PHE A 303 -1.47 -8.39 17.98
N VAL A 304 -1.35 -7.12 18.32
CA VAL A 304 -2.27 -6.07 17.92
C VAL A 304 -1.67 -5.36 16.71
N PHE A 305 -2.32 -5.49 15.55
CA PHE A 305 -1.87 -4.83 14.33
C PHE A 305 -2.48 -3.44 14.25
N LYS A 306 -1.63 -2.42 14.13
CA LYS A 306 -1.99 -1.01 13.90
C LYS A 306 -1.62 -0.66 12.47
N LEU A 307 -2.62 -0.46 11.62
CA LEU A 307 -2.43 -0.35 10.17
C LEU A 307 -2.92 1.00 9.66
N VAL A 308 -2.05 1.75 8.98
CA VAL A 308 -2.40 3.01 8.29
C VAL A 308 -2.31 2.78 6.78
N PRO A 309 -3.45 2.64 6.07
CA PRO A 309 -3.48 2.26 4.65
C PRO A 309 -2.85 3.32 3.73
N LEU A 310 -3.07 4.59 4.03
CA LEU A 310 -2.61 5.71 3.22
C LEU A 310 -2.08 6.84 4.11
N LEU A 311 -0.79 7.13 4.02
CA LEU A 311 -0.20 8.30 4.66
C LEU A 311 -0.37 9.59 3.85
N ASN A 312 -0.60 9.52 2.54
CA ASN A 312 -0.72 10.72 1.70
C ASN A 312 -2.00 10.71 0.83
N PRO A 313 -3.20 10.69 1.43
CA PRO A 313 -4.44 10.62 0.66
C PRO A 313 -4.63 11.85 -0.26
N ASP A 314 -4.13 13.03 0.10
CA ASP A 314 -4.27 14.23 -0.70
C ASP A 314 -3.45 14.17 -1.99
N GLY A 315 -2.15 13.87 -1.89
CA GLY A 315 -1.32 13.68 -3.08
C GLY A 315 -1.83 12.53 -3.97
N ILE A 316 -2.37 11.46 -3.38
CA ILE A 316 -2.97 10.35 -4.14
C ILE A 316 -4.20 10.81 -4.92
N ALA A 317 -5.08 11.57 -4.29
CA ALA A 317 -6.29 12.08 -4.92
C ALA A 317 -5.98 13.09 -6.04
N ALA A 318 -4.98 13.95 -5.83
CA ALA A 318 -4.48 14.88 -6.83
C ALA A 318 -3.81 14.19 -8.04
N GLY A 319 -3.32 12.95 -7.88
CA GLY A 319 -2.57 12.26 -8.94
C GLY A 319 -1.09 12.64 -8.94
N HIS A 320 -0.53 12.95 -7.78
CA HIS A 320 0.91 13.15 -7.59
C HIS A 320 1.68 11.84 -7.67
N PHE A 321 3.00 11.93 -7.80
CA PHE A 321 3.91 10.80 -7.76
C PHE A 321 4.64 10.68 -6.42
N ARG A 322 5.03 11.78 -5.77
CA ARG A 322 5.90 11.77 -4.58
C ARG A 322 5.44 12.67 -3.44
N GLN A 323 4.92 13.85 -3.75
CA GLN A 323 4.72 14.92 -2.78
C GLN A 323 3.29 14.95 -2.22
N ASP A 324 3.13 15.52 -1.03
CA ASP A 324 1.81 15.98 -0.54
C ASP A 324 1.33 17.23 -1.33
N SER A 325 0.22 17.83 -0.88
CA SER A 325 -0.35 19.04 -1.49
C SER A 325 0.45 20.32 -1.25
N TYR A 326 1.39 20.31 -0.31
CA TYR A 326 2.31 21.41 -0.04
C TYR A 326 3.67 21.22 -0.72
N GLY A 327 3.83 20.19 -1.55
CA GLY A 327 5.09 19.90 -2.23
C GLY A 327 6.16 19.36 -1.29
N ASN A 328 5.78 18.80 -0.13
CA ASN A 328 6.68 18.19 0.82
C ASN A 328 6.78 16.68 0.60
N ASN A 329 8.00 16.17 0.78
CA ASN A 329 8.23 14.75 0.85
C ASN A 329 7.99 14.31 2.30
N LEU A 330 6.78 13.85 2.60
CA LEU A 330 6.37 13.43 3.94
C LEU A 330 7.33 12.43 4.59
N ASN A 331 8.02 11.59 3.82
CA ASN A 331 9.04 10.66 4.33
C ASN A 331 10.39 11.35 4.68
N ARG A 332 10.40 12.65 4.91
CA ARG A 332 11.53 13.43 5.45
C ARG A 332 11.18 14.20 6.71
N HIS A 333 9.94 14.09 7.21
CA HIS A 333 9.41 14.93 8.28
C HIS A 333 9.11 14.18 9.58
N TYR A 334 9.64 12.96 9.79
CA TYR A 334 9.38 12.22 11.02
C TYR A 334 10.12 12.79 12.26
N ILE A 335 11.20 13.55 12.08
CA ILE A 335 11.94 14.19 13.19
C ILE A 335 11.07 15.23 13.89
N ASP A 336 10.46 16.15 13.15
CA ASP A 336 9.63 17.23 13.67
C ASP A 336 8.45 17.51 12.71
N PRO A 337 7.42 16.65 12.69
CA PRO A 337 6.26 16.86 11.84
C PRO A 337 5.37 17.97 12.42
N ASP A 338 4.84 18.81 11.54
CA ASP A 338 3.86 19.84 11.87
C ASP A 338 2.46 19.24 11.75
N VAL A 339 1.59 19.48 12.73
CA VAL A 339 0.25 18.88 12.80
C VAL A 339 -0.66 19.31 11.66
N GLU A 340 -0.53 20.54 11.18
CA GLU A 340 -1.36 21.11 10.10
C GLU A 340 -0.80 20.81 8.71
N LYS A 341 0.53 20.71 8.57
CA LYS A 341 1.18 20.48 7.27
C LYS A 341 1.48 19.01 7.00
N HIS A 342 1.90 18.28 8.03
CA HIS A 342 2.36 16.89 7.95
C HIS A 342 1.45 15.96 8.78
N SER A 343 0.15 16.25 8.79
CA SER A 343 -0.84 15.67 9.72
C SER A 343 -0.77 14.15 9.83
N SER A 344 -0.65 13.43 8.72
CA SER A 344 -0.57 11.96 8.71
C SER A 344 0.72 11.41 9.34
N VAL A 345 1.85 12.08 9.11
CA VAL A 345 3.15 11.72 9.70
C VAL A 345 3.17 12.08 11.18
N TYR A 346 2.63 13.25 11.54
CA TYR A 346 2.43 13.66 12.94
C TYR A 346 1.62 12.60 13.70
N ALA A 347 0.47 12.22 13.16
CA ALA A 347 -0.43 11.28 13.82
C ALA A 347 0.13 9.86 13.91
N SER A 348 0.75 9.35 12.84
CA SER A 348 1.39 8.04 12.87
C SER A 348 2.56 8.00 13.85
N LYS A 349 3.34 9.09 13.96
CA LYS A 349 4.40 9.24 14.97
C LYS A 349 3.84 9.17 16.38
N ALA A 350 2.76 9.88 16.69
CA ALA A 350 2.16 9.82 18.02
C ALA A 350 1.74 8.40 18.42
N VAL A 351 1.10 7.64 17.51
CA VAL A 351 0.70 6.25 17.76
C VAL A 351 1.92 5.33 17.96
N VAL A 352 2.92 5.46 17.10
CA VAL A 352 4.16 4.66 17.18
C VAL A 352 4.91 4.94 18.49
N MET A 353 5.09 6.22 18.85
CA MET A 353 5.80 6.60 20.07
C MET A 353 5.03 6.17 21.33
N HIS A 354 3.70 6.26 21.33
CA HIS A 354 2.86 5.75 22.41
C HIS A 354 3.13 4.27 22.67
N HIS A 355 3.06 3.42 21.63
CA HIS A 355 3.28 1.99 21.79
C HIS A 355 4.75 1.62 22.03
N ALA A 356 5.71 2.37 21.49
CA ALA A 356 7.14 2.13 21.75
C ALA A 356 7.52 2.34 23.22
N ALA A 357 6.84 3.26 23.92
CA ALA A 357 7.06 3.52 25.33
C ALA A 357 6.38 2.49 26.27
N ARG A 358 5.54 1.59 25.75
CA ARG A 358 4.78 0.62 26.56
C ARG A 358 5.63 -0.62 26.91
N PRO A 359 5.36 -1.28 28.05
CA PRO A 359 6.05 -2.51 28.42
C PRO A 359 5.58 -3.72 27.58
N SER A 360 6.44 -4.72 27.43
CA SER A 360 6.15 -5.97 26.69
C SER A 360 4.89 -6.65 27.21
N GLY A 361 4.08 -7.22 26.31
CA GLY A 361 2.82 -7.86 26.65
C GLY A 361 1.73 -6.90 27.17
N ARG A 362 2.01 -5.60 27.19
CA ARG A 362 1.04 -4.53 27.45
C ARG A 362 0.98 -3.58 26.27
N GLY A 363 1.09 -4.08 25.04
CA GLY A 363 1.00 -3.28 23.82
C GLY A 363 2.30 -2.54 23.44
N ARG A 364 3.46 -3.12 23.74
CA ARG A 364 4.77 -2.61 23.29
C ARG A 364 4.90 -2.77 21.78
N LEU A 365 5.36 -1.73 21.09
CA LEU A 365 5.72 -1.85 19.68
C LEU A 365 6.97 -2.71 19.50
N THR A 366 6.85 -3.81 18.74
CA THR A 366 7.99 -4.68 18.41
C THR A 366 8.43 -4.58 16.96
N LEU A 367 7.57 -4.07 16.08
CA LEU A 367 7.85 -3.96 14.66
C LEU A 367 7.19 -2.72 14.04
N TYR A 368 7.97 -1.97 13.27
CA TYR A 368 7.49 -0.90 12.39
C TYR A 368 7.82 -1.25 10.93
N LEU A 369 6.82 -1.19 10.05
CA LEU A 369 6.96 -1.46 8.63
C LEU A 369 6.34 -0.33 7.79
N ASP A 370 7.15 0.35 6.99
CA ASP A 370 6.68 1.33 6.01
C ASP A 370 6.73 0.76 4.59
N LEU A 371 5.59 0.73 3.90
CA LEU A 371 5.43 0.09 2.59
C LEU A 371 5.61 1.11 1.46
N HIS A 372 6.53 0.77 0.55
CA HIS A 372 7.01 1.62 -0.53
C HIS A 372 7.13 0.88 -1.86
N ALA A 373 7.45 1.62 -2.92
CA ALA A 373 7.76 1.05 -4.23
C ALA A 373 9.02 1.65 -4.87
N HIS A 374 9.78 0.79 -5.55
CA HIS A 374 11.07 1.17 -6.10
C HIS A 374 11.11 1.05 -7.64
N ALA A 375 11.43 2.15 -8.32
CA ALA A 375 11.46 2.18 -9.79
C ALA A 375 12.68 1.46 -10.40
N SER A 376 13.87 1.63 -9.81
CA SER A 376 15.12 1.16 -10.44
C SER A 376 15.54 -0.26 -10.04
N ALA A 377 15.61 -0.57 -8.74
CA ALA A 377 15.93 -1.89 -8.23
C ALA A 377 14.78 -2.87 -8.49
N ARG A 378 15.12 -4.02 -9.07
CA ARG A 378 14.18 -5.13 -9.31
C ARG A 378 13.97 -5.96 -8.05
N GLY A 379 12.82 -6.62 -7.93
CA GLY A 379 12.46 -7.45 -6.78
C GLY A 379 11.77 -6.68 -5.67
N CYS A 380 11.51 -7.36 -4.55
CA CYS A 380 11.06 -6.74 -3.31
C CYS A 380 12.16 -6.90 -2.25
N PHE A 381 12.47 -5.87 -1.47
CA PHE A 381 13.57 -5.94 -0.50
C PHE A 381 13.35 -4.96 0.64
N ILE A 382 14.11 -5.13 1.73
CA ILE A 382 14.00 -4.30 2.92
C ILE A 382 15.21 -3.38 3.08
N TYR A 383 14.89 -2.14 3.36
CA TYR A 383 15.76 -1.17 3.96
C TYR A 383 15.57 -1.25 5.47
N GLY A 384 16.61 -1.63 6.21
CA GLY A 384 16.63 -1.66 7.68
C GLY A 384 17.65 -0.68 8.24
N ASN A 385 17.81 -0.67 9.55
CA ASN A 385 18.80 0.19 10.21
C ASN A 385 20.11 -0.56 10.44
N HIS A 386 21.22 0.18 10.50
CA HIS A 386 22.47 -0.28 11.06
C HIS A 386 22.41 -0.20 12.58
N LEU A 387 22.76 -1.29 13.24
CA LEU A 387 22.82 -1.40 14.68
C LEU A 387 24.25 -1.77 15.09
N PRO A 388 24.78 -1.18 16.17
CA PRO A 388 26.18 -1.36 16.57
C PRO A 388 26.45 -2.76 17.15
N SER A 389 25.47 -3.35 17.84
CA SER A 389 25.56 -4.71 18.37
C SER A 389 25.37 -5.73 17.25
N LEU A 390 26.26 -6.73 17.19
CA LEU A 390 26.14 -7.84 16.22
C LEU A 390 24.89 -8.69 16.47
N GLU A 391 24.49 -8.85 17.74
CA GLU A 391 23.30 -9.61 18.11
C GLU A 391 22.03 -8.90 17.63
N ASP A 392 21.91 -7.61 17.96
CA ASP A 392 20.81 -6.76 17.50
C ASP A 392 20.77 -6.67 15.97
N GLN A 393 21.93 -6.56 15.33
CA GLN A 393 22.04 -6.51 13.87
C GLN A 393 21.59 -7.84 13.23
N ALA A 394 21.92 -8.98 13.82
CA ALA A 394 21.48 -10.29 13.35
C ALA A 394 19.96 -10.44 13.50
N GLU A 395 19.41 -10.04 14.66
CA GLU A 395 17.97 -10.06 14.93
C GLU A 395 17.20 -9.15 13.96
N ASN A 396 17.72 -7.96 13.71
CA ASN A 396 17.20 -7.01 12.72
C ASN A 396 17.25 -7.55 11.27
N GLN A 397 18.12 -8.51 10.96
CA GLN A 397 18.22 -9.13 9.63
C GLN A 397 17.46 -10.46 9.52
N LEU A 398 17.06 -11.05 10.64
CA LEU A 398 16.42 -12.37 10.69
C LEU A 398 15.08 -12.38 9.94
N LEU A 399 14.19 -11.43 10.23
CA LEU A 399 12.88 -11.38 9.58
C LEU A 399 12.97 -11.22 8.05
N PRO A 400 13.76 -10.26 7.51
CA PRO A 400 14.03 -10.17 6.07
C PRO A 400 14.59 -11.49 5.49
N LEU A 401 15.45 -12.21 6.22
CA LEU A 401 15.94 -13.50 5.76
C LEU A 401 14.81 -14.54 5.69
N LEU A 402 13.93 -14.61 6.69
CA LEU A 402 12.79 -15.52 6.72
C LEU A 402 11.74 -15.22 5.64
N MET A 403 11.64 -13.96 5.18
CA MET A 403 10.80 -13.63 4.02
C MET A 403 11.22 -14.38 2.76
N THR A 404 12.50 -14.74 2.62
CA THR A 404 12.98 -15.54 1.48
C THR A 404 12.33 -16.92 1.42
N LEU A 405 11.91 -17.46 2.56
CA LEU A 405 11.23 -18.74 2.63
C LEU A 405 9.76 -18.63 2.27
N ASN A 406 9.15 -17.45 2.40
CA ASN A 406 7.70 -17.28 2.32
C ASN A 406 7.20 -16.55 1.07
N THR A 407 8.10 -15.98 0.26
CA THR A 407 7.76 -15.41 -1.05
C THR A 407 8.92 -15.54 -2.05
N PRO A 408 8.66 -15.96 -3.30
CA PRO A 408 9.70 -16.08 -4.31
C PRO A 408 10.18 -14.71 -4.86
N HIS A 409 9.53 -13.62 -4.43
CA HIS A 409 9.73 -12.27 -4.94
C HIS A 409 10.60 -11.39 -4.05
N PHE A 410 11.00 -11.89 -2.88
CA PHE A 410 11.85 -11.15 -1.95
C PHE A 410 13.34 -11.37 -2.24
N ASP A 411 14.10 -10.31 -2.41
CA ASP A 411 15.54 -10.32 -2.70
C ASP A 411 16.33 -9.84 -1.47
N PHE A 412 16.71 -10.79 -0.61
CA PHE A 412 17.51 -10.46 0.58
C PHE A 412 18.86 -9.82 0.22
N GLY A 413 19.45 -10.18 -0.93
CA GLY A 413 20.72 -9.60 -1.39
C GLY A 413 20.61 -8.12 -1.80
N SER A 414 19.39 -7.63 -2.05
CA SER A 414 19.13 -6.20 -2.28
C SER A 414 18.80 -5.43 -1.00
N CYS A 415 18.64 -6.10 0.14
CA CYS A 415 18.40 -5.42 1.41
C CYS A 415 19.62 -4.58 1.81
N ASN A 416 19.37 -3.45 2.48
CA ASN A 416 20.43 -2.53 2.90
C ASN A 416 20.24 -2.09 4.36
N PHE A 417 21.24 -2.40 5.18
CA PHE A 417 21.30 -2.09 6.62
C PHE A 417 22.57 -1.27 6.96
N THR A 418 23.11 -0.53 6.01
CA THR A 418 24.37 0.22 6.20
C THR A 418 24.11 1.58 6.85
N LEU A 419 25.04 2.02 7.70
CA LEU A 419 25.00 3.36 8.30
C LEU A 419 24.99 4.46 7.22
N LYS A 420 25.77 4.25 6.15
CA LYS A 420 25.80 5.15 4.98
C LYS A 420 24.40 5.39 4.40
N HIS A 421 23.55 4.36 4.36
CA HIS A 421 22.20 4.50 3.84
C HIS A 421 21.28 5.25 4.81
N MET A 422 21.46 5.07 6.13
CA MET A 422 20.69 5.81 7.14
C MET A 422 20.98 7.31 7.15
N CYS A 423 22.22 7.71 6.83
CA CYS A 423 22.65 9.10 6.84
C CYS A 423 22.63 9.75 5.44
N ARG A 424 22.04 9.09 4.43
CA ARG A 424 22.05 9.60 3.06
C ARG A 424 21.27 10.92 2.97
N VAL A 425 21.90 11.94 2.41
CA VAL A 425 21.25 13.22 2.09
C VAL A 425 20.70 13.18 0.67
N ASP A 426 19.43 13.53 0.50
CA ASP A 426 18.80 13.58 -0.82
C ASP A 426 18.72 15.04 -1.30
N SER A 427 19.55 15.39 -2.30
CA SER A 427 19.62 16.75 -2.88
C SER A 427 18.30 17.23 -3.50
N GLY A 428 17.35 16.31 -3.73
CA GLY A 428 16.01 16.61 -4.20
C GLY A 428 15.01 17.06 -3.15
N ASP A 429 15.31 16.81 -1.88
CA ASP A 429 14.40 17.03 -0.75
C ASP A 429 14.97 18.15 0.15
N ALA A 430 15.38 19.28 -0.44
CA ALA A 430 15.96 20.44 0.27
C ALA A 430 17.17 20.11 1.17
N GLY A 431 17.93 19.05 0.84
CA GLY A 431 19.08 18.62 1.65
C GLY A 431 18.71 17.82 2.90
N LEU A 432 17.44 17.40 3.04
CA LEU A 432 17.01 16.53 4.13
C LEU A 432 17.63 15.13 3.98
N SER A 433 17.95 14.53 5.13
CA SER A 433 18.58 13.23 5.21
C SER A 433 17.55 12.11 5.39
N ALA A 434 18.01 10.87 5.17
CA ALA A 434 17.25 9.68 5.49
C ALA A 434 16.99 9.50 7.00
N GLU A 435 17.60 10.31 7.88
CA GLU A 435 17.26 10.34 9.30
C GLU A 435 15.83 10.86 9.54
N GLY A 436 15.32 11.69 8.63
CA GLY A 436 13.94 12.15 8.61
C GLY A 436 12.91 11.11 8.16
N THR A 437 13.33 9.89 7.81
CA THR A 437 12.42 8.79 7.44
C THR A 437 11.89 8.08 8.68
N GLY A 438 10.66 7.53 8.60
CA GLY A 438 10.04 6.82 9.72
C GLY A 438 10.91 5.69 10.24
N ARG A 439 11.43 4.86 9.32
CA ARG A 439 12.33 3.74 9.65
C ARG A 439 13.52 4.17 10.51
N VAL A 440 14.26 5.19 10.07
CA VAL A 440 15.49 5.62 10.79
C VAL A 440 15.11 6.32 12.09
N PHE A 441 14.10 7.19 12.06
CA PHE A 441 13.63 7.90 13.24
C PHE A 441 13.20 6.94 14.35
N TYR A 442 12.31 5.99 14.07
CA TYR A 442 11.83 5.05 15.09
C TYR A 442 12.90 4.05 15.55
N GLY A 443 13.85 3.67 14.68
CA GLY A 443 14.99 2.86 15.10
C GLY A 443 15.88 3.59 16.10
N LYS A 444 16.20 4.87 15.83
CA LYS A 444 17.08 5.68 16.69
C LYS A 444 16.41 6.19 17.96
N HIS A 445 15.17 6.67 17.85
CA HIS A 445 14.50 7.43 18.92
C HIS A 445 13.43 6.63 19.67
N ALA A 446 12.87 5.59 19.07
CA ALA A 446 11.88 4.72 19.71
C ALA A 446 12.45 3.35 20.11
N GLY A 447 13.73 3.07 19.81
CA GLY A 447 14.38 1.79 20.13
C GLY A 447 13.78 0.59 19.40
N VAL A 448 13.03 0.81 18.31
CA VAL A 448 12.36 -0.26 17.57
C VAL A 448 13.38 -1.00 16.71
N LEU A 449 13.78 -2.18 17.18
CA LEU A 449 14.81 -3.01 16.56
C LEU A 449 14.43 -3.40 15.12
N ARG A 450 13.22 -3.95 14.95
CA ARG A 450 12.64 -4.35 13.66
C ARG A 450 11.90 -3.16 13.02
N SER A 451 12.65 -2.14 12.63
CA SER A 451 12.12 -0.94 11.95
C SER A 451 12.56 -0.94 10.48
N TYR A 452 11.59 -1.06 9.57
CA TYR A 452 11.83 -1.37 8.16
C TYR A 452 11.09 -0.44 7.19
N THR A 453 11.69 -0.27 6.02
CA THR A 453 11.01 0.15 4.79
C THR A 453 11.03 -1.03 3.81
N LEU A 454 9.86 -1.51 3.39
CA LEU A 454 9.74 -2.56 2.36
C LEU A 454 9.50 -1.92 1.00
N GLU A 455 10.45 -2.14 0.10
CA GLU A 455 10.47 -1.60 -1.25
C GLU A 455 10.03 -2.66 -2.25
N CYS A 456 9.00 -2.37 -3.05
CA CYS A 456 8.48 -3.28 -4.07
C CYS A 456 8.65 -2.72 -5.48
N ASN A 457 9.31 -3.46 -6.39
CA ASN A 457 9.43 -3.04 -7.77
C ASN A 457 8.06 -2.97 -8.49
N TYR A 458 7.91 -2.00 -9.40
CA TYR A 458 6.68 -1.82 -10.19
C TYR A 458 6.44 -2.88 -11.26
N ASN A 459 7.47 -3.66 -11.62
CA ASN A 459 7.49 -4.42 -12.87
C ASN A 459 7.90 -5.89 -12.71
N THR A 460 9.05 -6.19 -12.11
CA THR A 460 9.59 -7.56 -12.05
C THR A 460 10.73 -7.75 -11.03
N GLY A 461 11.11 -9.01 -10.81
CA GLY A 461 12.23 -9.46 -9.99
C GLY A 461 13.54 -9.65 -10.78
N LYS A 462 14.65 -9.96 -10.07
CA LYS A 462 15.93 -10.25 -10.74
C LYS A 462 15.97 -11.65 -11.38
N ALA A 463 15.42 -12.62 -10.66
CA ALA A 463 15.12 -14.00 -11.01
C ALA A 463 13.97 -14.43 -10.06
N MET A 464 13.50 -15.69 -10.08
CA MET A 464 12.84 -16.21 -8.88
C MET A 464 13.89 -16.18 -7.76
N CYS A 465 13.84 -15.15 -6.91
CA CYS A 465 14.91 -14.87 -5.94
C CYS A 465 15.11 -16.05 -5.00
N ASN A 466 14.03 -16.79 -4.72
CA ASN A 466 14.04 -17.85 -3.73
C ASN A 466 13.39 -19.13 -4.25
N HIS A 467 14.03 -20.26 -3.96
CA HIS A 467 13.34 -21.54 -3.96
C HIS A 467 12.51 -21.64 -2.67
N ILE A 468 11.18 -21.75 -2.81
CA ILE A 468 10.26 -21.86 -1.68
C ILE A 468 10.19 -23.32 -1.22
N PRO A 469 10.69 -23.66 -0.02
CA PRO A 469 10.60 -25.01 0.51
C PRO A 469 9.14 -25.37 0.77
N PRO A 470 8.76 -26.67 0.78
CA PRO A 470 7.43 -27.06 1.20
C PRO A 470 7.21 -26.71 2.67
N ALA A 471 5.93 -26.56 3.06
CA ALA A 471 5.60 -26.32 4.47
C ALA A 471 5.70 -27.63 5.27
N SER A 472 6.26 -27.56 6.48
CA SER A 472 6.19 -28.64 7.48
C SER A 472 4.82 -28.62 8.17
N GLY A 473 4.24 -29.78 8.46
CA GLY A 473 3.03 -29.88 9.30
C GLY A 473 1.70 -30.03 8.58
N GLY A 474 1.67 -30.04 7.24
CA GLY A 474 0.46 -30.44 6.52
C GLY A 474 0.21 -31.95 6.64
N ARG A 475 -1.02 -32.38 6.98
CA ARG A 475 -1.40 -33.80 6.81
C ARG A 475 -1.20 -34.18 5.34
N ARG A 476 -0.80 -35.44 5.04
CA ARG A 476 -0.75 -35.97 3.65
C ARG A 476 -2.10 -35.69 2.97
N GLY A 477 -2.18 -34.69 2.09
CA GLY A 477 -3.40 -34.27 1.41
C GLY A 477 -3.76 -32.78 1.53
N GLU A 478 -3.19 -32.03 2.48
CA GLU A 478 -3.37 -30.57 2.58
C GLU A 478 -2.50 -29.85 1.53
N ARG A 479 -2.90 -29.97 0.25
CA ARG A 479 -2.22 -29.39 -0.91
C ARG A 479 -2.11 -27.86 -0.89
N PHE A 480 -2.79 -27.16 0.02
CA PHE A 480 -2.95 -25.71 0.00
C PHE A 480 -1.76 -24.91 0.58
N ALA A 481 -0.84 -25.55 1.31
CA ALA A 481 0.26 -24.82 1.97
C ALA A 481 1.55 -24.72 1.13
N SER A 482 1.76 -25.58 0.14
CA SER A 482 2.99 -25.60 -0.67
C SER A 482 2.71 -25.03 -2.06
N PRO A 483 3.44 -24.00 -2.52
CA PRO A 483 3.20 -23.40 -3.83
C PRO A 483 3.49 -24.40 -4.95
N GLU A 484 2.68 -24.37 -6.01
CA GLU A 484 2.99 -25.11 -7.23
C GLU A 484 4.26 -24.54 -7.88
N ARG A 485 5.24 -25.40 -8.22
CA ARG A 485 6.43 -24.98 -8.99
C ARG A 485 5.99 -24.59 -10.40
N LYS A 486 5.84 -23.31 -10.67
CA LYS A 486 5.52 -22.81 -12.01
C LYS A 486 6.44 -21.66 -12.41
N SER A 487 7.34 -21.98 -13.34
CA SER A 487 8.27 -21.11 -14.09
C SER A 487 9.64 -20.81 -13.47
N THR A 488 10.66 -20.82 -14.33
CA THR A 488 12.05 -20.41 -14.07
C THR A 488 12.31 -18.93 -14.34
N THR A 489 11.39 -18.23 -15.02
CA THR A 489 11.49 -16.80 -15.32
C THR A 489 10.72 -15.96 -14.30
N PRO A 490 11.28 -14.82 -13.84
CA PRO A 490 10.57 -13.94 -12.92
C PRO A 490 9.31 -13.38 -13.60
N PRO A 491 8.14 -13.46 -12.96
CA PRO A 491 6.91 -12.97 -13.57
C PRO A 491 6.93 -11.44 -13.67
N ARG A 492 6.06 -10.93 -14.53
CA ARG A 492 5.64 -9.53 -14.47
C ARG A 492 4.76 -9.35 -13.26
N TYR A 493 5.13 -8.43 -12.40
CA TYR A 493 4.38 -8.17 -11.18
C TYR A 493 3.00 -7.61 -11.52
N HIS A 494 2.03 -7.99 -10.72
CA HIS A 494 0.63 -7.58 -10.79
C HIS A 494 0.07 -7.57 -9.35
N PRO A 495 -1.13 -7.02 -9.11
CA PRO A 495 -1.70 -6.86 -7.77
C PRO A 495 -1.56 -8.08 -6.87
N GLN A 496 -1.83 -9.29 -7.38
CA GLN A 496 -1.73 -10.51 -6.58
C GLN A 496 -0.31 -10.79 -6.09
N ILE A 497 0.72 -10.59 -6.92
CA ILE A 497 2.11 -10.81 -6.50
C ILE A 497 2.50 -9.90 -5.33
N TRP A 498 2.09 -8.63 -5.37
CA TRP A 498 2.34 -7.71 -4.25
C TRP A 498 1.57 -8.11 -2.99
N ARG A 499 0.31 -8.56 -3.12
CA ARG A 499 -0.44 -9.14 -1.99
C ARG A 499 0.27 -10.34 -1.39
N ASP A 500 0.79 -11.24 -2.24
CA ASP A 500 1.51 -12.43 -1.81
C ASP A 500 2.80 -12.08 -1.07
N VAL A 501 3.47 -10.98 -1.44
CA VAL A 501 4.60 -10.42 -0.68
C VAL A 501 4.15 -9.96 0.72
N GLY A 502 3.03 -9.24 0.82
CA GLY A 502 2.44 -8.82 2.10
C GLY A 502 2.06 -10.00 3.01
N ALA A 503 1.39 -11.02 2.46
CA ALA A 503 1.10 -12.25 3.20
C ALA A 503 2.38 -13.03 3.55
N GLY A 504 3.39 -13.00 2.68
CA GLY A 504 4.70 -13.61 2.90
C GLY A 504 5.46 -12.98 4.07
N PHE A 505 5.36 -11.66 4.23
CA PHE A 505 5.90 -10.94 5.39
C PHE A 505 5.29 -11.45 6.70
N LEU A 506 3.95 -11.56 6.77
CA LEU A 506 3.26 -12.05 7.98
C LEU A 506 3.60 -13.50 8.32
N LYS A 507 3.77 -14.36 7.31
CA LYS A 507 4.21 -15.75 7.51
C LYS A 507 5.66 -15.80 8.04
N ALA A 508 6.54 -14.94 7.52
CA ALA A 508 7.90 -14.81 8.02
C ALA A 508 7.94 -14.28 9.46
N LEU A 509 7.01 -13.38 9.83
CA LEU A 509 6.88 -12.91 11.21
C LEU A 509 6.53 -14.07 12.16
N LEU A 510 5.58 -14.94 11.80
CA LEU A 510 5.32 -16.15 12.61
C LEU A 510 6.49 -17.11 12.70
N ASP A 511 7.24 -17.27 11.60
CA ASP A 511 8.45 -18.08 11.61
C ASP A 511 9.47 -17.50 12.59
N ALA A 512 9.65 -16.17 12.62
CA ALA A 512 10.56 -15.49 13.55
C ALA A 512 10.16 -15.68 15.02
N GLU A 513 8.86 -15.81 15.30
CA GLU A 513 8.33 -16.07 16.64
C GLU A 513 8.29 -17.57 17.00
N GLY A 514 8.79 -18.46 16.13
CA GLY A 514 8.73 -19.91 16.34
C GLY A 514 7.30 -20.47 16.44
N ALA A 515 6.32 -19.76 15.87
CA ALA A 515 4.89 -19.99 16.11
C ALA A 515 4.14 -20.54 14.90
N SER A 516 4.80 -20.66 13.75
CA SER A 516 4.17 -21.05 12.50
C SER A 516 3.86 -22.55 12.46
N VAL A 517 2.57 -22.91 12.45
CA VAL A 517 2.11 -24.30 12.27
C VAL A 517 2.49 -24.89 10.92
N TRP A 518 2.73 -24.04 9.93
CA TRP A 518 3.14 -24.40 8.57
C TRP A 518 4.46 -23.75 8.20
N SER A 519 5.41 -23.78 9.14
CA SER A 519 6.75 -23.24 8.90
C SER A 519 7.41 -23.90 7.70
N ARG A 520 8.23 -23.16 6.97
CA ARG A 520 9.08 -23.70 5.91
C ARG A 520 10.52 -23.89 6.37
N LEU A 521 10.85 -23.42 7.57
CA LEU A 521 12.20 -23.45 8.12
C LEU A 521 12.77 -24.88 8.22
N PRO A 522 12.03 -25.90 8.72
CA PRO A 522 12.55 -27.26 8.84
C PRO A 522 12.94 -27.92 7.52
N GLN A 523 12.30 -27.51 6.42
CA GLN A 523 12.57 -28.03 5.07
C GLN A 523 13.47 -27.11 4.25
N SER A 524 13.91 -25.99 4.83
CA SER A 524 14.85 -25.05 4.22
C SER A 524 16.30 -25.47 4.45
N LYS A 525 17.24 -24.77 3.80
CA LYS A 525 18.67 -24.93 4.07
C LYS A 525 19.10 -24.55 5.49
N PHE A 526 18.27 -23.78 6.22
CA PHE A 526 18.57 -23.30 7.57
C PHE A 526 18.12 -24.27 8.67
N ARG A 527 17.09 -25.10 8.40
CA ARG A 527 16.49 -26.11 9.30
C ARG A 527 15.85 -25.58 10.59
N SER A 528 16.53 -24.77 11.40
CA SER A 528 16.03 -24.20 12.65
C SER A 528 16.45 -22.73 12.81
N LEU A 529 15.89 -22.06 13.82
CA LEU A 529 16.34 -20.72 14.25
C LEU A 529 17.54 -20.79 15.20
N GLU A 530 17.75 -21.94 15.83
CA GLU A 530 18.84 -22.17 16.76
C GLU A 530 20.17 -22.12 16.00
N ARG A 531 21.12 -21.37 16.53
CA ARG A 531 22.51 -21.42 16.06
C ARG A 531 23.02 -22.82 16.36
N GLU A 532 23.42 -23.58 15.33
CA GLU A 532 24.33 -24.71 15.58
C GLU A 532 25.61 -24.12 16.20
N THR A 533 25.73 -24.21 17.51
CA THR A 533 27.01 -24.06 18.21
C THR A 533 27.83 -25.32 17.97
N SER A 534 28.21 -25.56 16.72
CA SER A 534 29.01 -26.71 16.32
C SER A 534 29.55 -26.53 14.91
N HIS A 535 30.68 -25.85 14.78
CA HIS A 535 31.97 -26.51 14.56
C HIS A 535 33.11 -25.49 14.69
N GLN A 536 34.11 -25.89 15.48
CA GLN A 536 35.47 -25.33 15.53
C GLN A 536 36.15 -25.42 14.18
#